data_AF-A0A8S3ZX07-F1
#
_entry.id   AF-A0A8S3ZX07-F1
#
_cell.length_a   1.000
_cell.length_b   1.000
_cell.length_c   1.000
_cell.angle_alpha   90.00
_cell.angle_beta   90.00
_cell.angle_gamma   90.00
#
_symmetry.space_group_name_H-M   'P 1'
#
loop_
_entity.id
_entity.type
_entity.pdbx_description
1 polymer ?
#
loop_
_entity_poly.entity_id
_entity_poly.type
_entity_poly.pdbx_seq_one_letter_code
_entity_poly.pdbx_strand_id
1 'polypeptide(L)'
;IKDGSCMLSKKTGSDVGKLYNQGLAQVHHFEMKPSLDCGGSITDLVGDFASPGWPRNYSHHLNCTWTVLVPEHKIVMFTFIHFDLGKRPVNPCDSSNDRLRITELTSQGDVTFCASPPMTTYISQTNFVTFNFVTNAHSDAQGFKVAFKGDWPCRAMLTSDRGEIASPLWPEQYSPGLNCAWVIKAPANAKVTLKFTTIDLDGQGFGACSEQHDYIDIHIPQGLPLYIARFCKHESPAAIISSSNHLLVTFRSDDYVQRTGFHASYDFLLPTTITPPTTTTTTSSYKIKNARFVEPRHQRQGARVNITLLEDIGFGEDI
;
A
#
# COMPACT_ATOMS: atom_id res chain seq x y z
N ILE A 1 31.32 3.12 36.79
CA ILE A 1 30.26 3.26 37.81
C ILE A 1 30.72 4.27 38.86
N LYS A 2 30.27 5.51 38.73
CA LYS A 2 29.83 6.43 39.79
C LYS A 2 29.14 7.57 39.02
N ASP A 3 27.93 7.88 39.45
CA ASP A 3 26.90 8.72 38.81
C ASP A 3 26.20 8.13 37.59
N GLY A 4 25.01 7.60 37.87
CA GLY A 4 24.07 7.09 36.89
C GLY A 4 23.41 8.21 36.10
N SER A 5 23.74 8.26 34.81
CA SER A 5 22.85 8.63 33.71
C SER A 5 23.60 8.29 32.42
N CYS A 6 23.40 7.08 31.90
CA CYS A 6 23.88 6.76 30.55
C CYS A 6 22.71 6.99 29.60
N MET A 7 22.54 8.23 29.17
CA MET A 7 21.66 8.58 28.04
C MET A 7 22.23 7.89 26.79
N LEU A 8 21.56 6.84 26.32
CA LEU A 8 21.85 6.23 25.01
C LEU A 8 21.42 7.20 23.92
N SER A 9 22.29 8.13 23.53
CA SER A 9 22.10 8.90 22.31
C SER A 9 22.41 8.01 21.11
N LYS A 10 21.43 7.84 20.21
CA LYS A 10 21.59 7.16 18.92
C LYS A 10 22.67 7.91 18.11
N LYS A 11 23.88 7.36 18.02
CA LYS A 11 24.95 7.92 17.18
C LYS A 11 24.86 7.33 15.78
N THR A 12 25.00 8.18 14.77
CA THR A 12 24.97 7.77 13.37
C THR A 12 26.35 7.29 12.92
N GLY A 13 26.45 6.56 11.80
CA GLY A 13 27.74 6.07 11.27
C GLY A 13 28.79 7.16 11.03
N SER A 14 28.37 8.41 10.87
CA SER A 14 29.24 9.60 10.76
C SER A 14 30.00 9.92 12.05
N ASP A 15 29.42 9.63 13.22
CA ASP A 15 30.00 9.95 14.52
C ASP A 15 31.11 8.98 14.93
N VAL A 16 31.11 7.77 14.36
CA VAL A 16 32.13 6.72 14.59
C VAL A 16 33.45 7.11 13.93
N GLY A 17 33.40 7.72 12.74
CA GLY A 17 34.60 8.15 12.01
C GLY A 17 35.37 9.29 12.70
N LYS A 18 34.70 10.14 13.48
CA LYS A 18 35.35 11.25 14.20
C LYS A 18 36.13 10.80 15.44
N LEU A 19 35.79 9.67 16.04
CA LEU A 19 36.46 9.13 17.23
C LEU A 19 37.77 8.38 16.90
N TYR A 20 37.93 7.92 15.65
CA TYR A 20 39.14 7.22 15.20
C TYR A 20 40.38 8.13 15.18
N ASN A 21 40.21 9.42 14.87
CA ASN A 21 41.33 10.36 14.67
C ASN A 21 41.87 11.02 15.95
N GLN A 22 41.39 10.64 17.14
CA GLN A 22 41.82 11.26 18.41
C GLN A 22 42.56 10.32 19.36
N GLY A 23 42.88 9.08 18.95
CA GLY A 23 43.77 8.19 19.72
C GLY A 23 43.28 7.80 21.13
N LEU A 24 42.01 8.05 21.47
CA LEU A 24 41.45 7.87 22.82
C LEU A 24 40.23 6.95 22.82
N ALA A 25 40.34 5.76 22.23
CA ALA A 25 39.32 4.73 22.40
C ALA A 25 39.95 3.37 22.66
N GLN A 26 39.93 2.92 23.93
CA GLN A 26 39.90 1.50 24.21
C GLN A 26 38.64 0.95 23.53
N VAL A 27 38.84 0.13 22.49
CA VAL A 27 37.75 -0.60 21.85
C VAL A 27 37.28 -1.65 22.84
N HIS A 28 36.28 -1.33 23.65
CA HIS A 28 35.50 -2.36 24.31
C HIS A 28 34.76 -3.13 23.21
N HIS A 29 35.22 -4.33 22.91
CA HIS A 29 34.40 -5.32 22.20
C HIS A 29 33.15 -5.53 23.05
N PHE A 30 32.04 -4.92 22.65
CA PHE A 30 30.74 -5.25 23.21
C PHE A 30 30.30 -6.56 22.55
N GLU A 31 30.80 -7.68 23.06
CA GLU A 31 30.01 -8.90 22.97
C GLU A 31 28.76 -8.67 23.81
N MET A 32 27.62 -8.46 23.15
CA MET A 32 26.34 -8.62 23.82
C MET A 32 26.30 -10.06 24.33
N LYS A 33 26.43 -10.22 25.66
CA LYS A 33 26.11 -11.49 26.30
C LYS A 33 24.72 -11.91 25.81
N PRO A 34 24.51 -13.17 25.36
CA PRO A 34 23.17 -13.62 25.03
C PRO A 34 22.33 -13.43 26.28
N SER A 35 21.38 -12.50 26.22
CA SER A 35 20.40 -12.34 27.28
C SER A 35 19.66 -13.67 27.40
N LEU A 36 19.46 -14.12 28.64
CA LEU A 36 18.51 -15.19 28.93
C LEU A 36 17.09 -14.79 28.50
N ASP A 37 16.86 -13.49 28.28
CA ASP A 37 15.66 -12.93 27.68
C ASP A 37 15.71 -13.06 26.16
N CYS A 38 14.72 -13.76 25.62
CA CYS A 38 14.45 -13.89 24.20
C CYS A 38 13.09 -13.29 23.87
N GLY A 39 12.92 -12.83 22.63
CA GLY A 39 11.72 -12.12 22.22
C GLY A 39 11.91 -10.60 22.19
N GLY A 40 10.79 -9.88 22.19
CA GLY A 40 10.75 -8.42 22.20
C GLY A 40 9.71 -7.84 21.25
N SER A 41 9.61 -6.51 21.25
CA SER A 41 8.75 -5.76 20.33
C SER A 41 9.60 -5.04 19.30
N ILE A 42 9.22 -5.23 18.04
CA ILE A 42 9.92 -4.72 16.87
C ILE A 42 8.95 -3.80 16.13
N THR A 43 9.34 -2.54 15.96
CA THR A 43 8.55 -1.51 15.26
C THR A 43 9.21 -1.00 13.99
N ASP A 44 10.43 -1.46 13.71
CA ASP A 44 11.14 -1.14 12.48
C ASP A 44 10.43 -1.77 11.26
N LEU A 45 10.52 -1.10 10.11
CA LEU A 45 9.94 -1.59 8.85
C LEU A 45 10.78 -2.69 8.18
N VAL A 46 12.03 -2.87 8.58
CA VAL A 46 12.93 -3.89 8.04
C VAL A 46 13.81 -4.39 9.18
N GLY A 47 14.05 -5.68 9.22
CA GLY A 47 14.98 -6.26 10.19
C GLY A 47 14.99 -7.77 10.12
N ASP A 48 15.60 -8.37 11.13
CA ASP A 48 15.60 -9.81 11.33
C ASP A 48 15.57 -10.15 12.82
N PHE A 49 15.11 -11.36 13.13
CA PHE A 49 15.21 -11.96 14.45
C PHE A 49 15.50 -13.46 14.32
N ALA A 50 16.05 -14.04 15.37
CA ALA A 50 16.47 -15.43 15.38
C ALA A 50 16.15 -16.09 16.72
N SER A 51 16.07 -17.42 16.70
CA SER A 51 15.99 -18.21 17.92
C SER A 51 17.22 -17.98 18.81
N PRO A 52 17.08 -18.07 20.14
CA PRO A 52 18.22 -17.92 21.06
C PRO A 52 19.33 -18.92 20.72
N GLY A 53 20.58 -18.45 20.73
CA GLY A 53 21.74 -19.28 20.44
C GLY A 53 22.10 -19.41 18.95
N TRP A 54 21.25 -18.96 18.01
CA TRP A 54 21.53 -18.97 16.57
C TRP A 54 22.93 -18.36 16.27
N PRO A 55 23.80 -19.03 15.49
CA PRO A 55 23.56 -20.22 14.66
C PRO A 55 23.82 -21.57 15.35
N ARG A 56 24.08 -21.58 16.66
CA ARG A 56 24.15 -22.82 17.46
C ARG A 56 22.75 -23.28 17.87
N ASN A 57 22.68 -24.47 18.45
CA ASN A 57 21.43 -25.01 18.95
C ASN A 57 20.79 -24.11 20.02
N TYR A 58 19.47 -23.99 19.97
CA TYR A 58 18.70 -23.27 20.97
C TYR A 58 18.56 -24.09 22.26
N SER A 59 18.41 -23.42 23.40
CA SER A 59 18.21 -24.09 24.70
C SER A 59 16.85 -24.77 24.82
N HIS A 60 16.75 -25.77 25.70
CA HIS A 60 15.48 -26.38 26.09
C HIS A 60 14.64 -25.43 26.97
N HIS A 61 13.33 -25.69 27.11
CA HIS A 61 12.39 -24.95 27.97
C HIS A 61 12.26 -23.45 27.69
N LEU A 62 12.42 -23.05 26.44
CA LEU A 62 12.21 -21.67 26.00
C LEU A 62 10.73 -21.37 25.84
N ASN A 63 10.37 -20.11 26.10
CA ASN A 63 9.10 -19.52 25.73
C ASN A 63 9.35 -18.08 25.30
N CYS A 64 9.74 -17.91 24.04
CA CYS A 64 10.16 -16.65 23.46
C CYS A 64 9.02 -16.05 22.64
N THR A 65 8.77 -14.76 22.79
CA THR A 65 7.72 -14.07 22.03
C THR A 65 8.27 -12.83 21.35
N TRP A 66 8.21 -12.80 20.02
CA TRP A 66 8.48 -11.60 19.22
C TRP A 66 7.18 -11.02 18.71
N THR A 67 7.05 -9.69 18.79
CA THR A 67 5.92 -8.94 18.25
C THR A 67 6.43 -7.97 17.21
N VAL A 68 5.86 -7.99 16.01
CA VAL A 68 6.21 -7.07 14.93
C VAL A 68 4.99 -6.20 14.67
N LEU A 69 5.14 -4.90 14.88
CA LEU A 69 4.12 -3.88 14.66
C LEU A 69 4.59 -2.91 13.59
N VAL A 70 3.84 -2.82 12.49
CA VAL A 70 4.07 -1.84 11.43
C VAL A 70 2.93 -0.81 11.42
N PRO A 71 3.11 0.36 10.77
CA PRO A 71 2.06 1.35 10.63
C PRO A 71 0.75 0.75 10.09
N GLU A 72 -0.37 1.37 10.45
CA GLU A 72 -1.68 0.97 9.95
C GLU A 72 -1.70 0.92 8.42
N HIS A 73 -2.49 -0.02 7.87
CA HIS A 73 -2.58 -0.28 6.43
C HIS A 73 -1.31 -0.81 5.77
N LYS A 74 -0.34 -1.28 6.56
CA LYS A 74 0.78 -2.09 6.06
C LYS A 74 0.68 -3.52 6.58
N ILE A 75 1.27 -4.44 5.82
CA ILE A 75 1.45 -5.83 6.22
C ILE A 75 2.92 -6.21 6.07
N VAL A 76 3.31 -7.32 6.66
CA VAL A 76 4.70 -7.73 6.84
C VAL A 76 4.93 -9.02 6.08
N MET A 77 5.91 -9.02 5.18
CA MET A 77 6.45 -10.25 4.60
C MET A 77 7.60 -10.73 5.49
N PHE A 78 7.53 -11.99 5.92
CA PHE A 78 8.57 -12.70 6.64
C PHE A 78 9.22 -13.74 5.72
N THR A 79 10.54 -13.81 5.76
CA THR A 79 11.36 -14.77 5.01
C THR A 79 12.17 -15.59 5.99
N PHE A 80 11.95 -16.91 5.99
CA PHE A 80 12.71 -17.87 6.78
C PHE A 80 14.04 -18.15 6.06
N ILE A 81 15.10 -17.49 6.53
CA ILE A 81 16.48 -17.71 6.04
C ILE A 81 16.97 -19.09 6.47
N HIS A 82 16.60 -19.50 7.68
CA HIS A 82 16.84 -20.84 8.19
C HIS A 82 15.69 -21.28 9.07
N PHE A 83 15.39 -22.57 9.05
CA PHE A 83 14.43 -23.17 9.96
C PHE A 83 14.73 -24.66 10.19
N ASP A 84 15.06 -24.98 11.44
CA ASP A 84 15.26 -26.34 11.91
C ASP A 84 14.82 -26.45 13.37
N LEU A 85 13.77 -27.22 13.64
CA LEU A 85 13.27 -27.50 14.98
C LEU A 85 13.43 -28.98 15.28
N GLY A 86 13.62 -29.30 16.56
CA GLY A 86 13.80 -30.65 17.07
C GLY A 86 12.64 -31.56 16.64
N LYS A 87 12.96 -32.58 15.84
CA LYS A 87 11.97 -33.49 15.26
C LYS A 87 11.79 -34.69 16.17
N ARG A 88 10.55 -34.95 16.61
CA ARG A 88 10.18 -36.27 17.13
C ARG A 88 9.60 -37.14 16.01
N PRO A 89 9.96 -38.44 15.95
CA PRO A 89 9.60 -39.32 14.84
C PRO A 89 8.10 -39.63 14.76
N VAL A 90 7.32 -39.36 15.82
CA VAL A 90 5.87 -39.60 15.86
C VAL A 90 5.18 -38.28 16.18
N ASN A 91 4.37 -37.79 15.25
CA ASN A 91 3.60 -36.54 15.32
C ASN A 91 4.43 -35.30 15.73
N PRO A 92 5.11 -34.64 14.78
CA PRO A 92 5.97 -33.47 15.06
C PRO A 92 5.24 -32.35 15.80
N CYS A 93 3.93 -32.18 15.59
CA CYS A 93 3.11 -31.14 16.20
C CYS A 93 2.37 -31.56 17.47
N ASP A 94 2.79 -32.63 18.15
CA ASP A 94 2.32 -32.85 19.51
C ASP A 94 2.63 -31.63 20.40
N SER A 95 1.72 -31.34 21.32
CA SER A 95 1.80 -30.28 22.33
C SER A 95 3.07 -30.31 23.18
N SER A 96 3.74 -31.47 23.24
CA SER A 96 4.99 -31.70 23.97
C SER A 96 6.27 -31.41 23.16
N ASN A 97 6.13 -31.05 21.88
CA ASN A 97 7.25 -30.78 20.97
C ASN A 97 7.54 -29.30 20.78
N ASP A 98 8.70 -29.03 20.17
CA ASP A 98 9.14 -27.69 19.82
C ASP A 98 8.24 -27.12 18.72
N ARG A 99 7.82 -25.87 18.88
CA ARG A 99 6.92 -25.22 17.92
C ARG A 99 7.16 -23.72 17.83
N LEU A 100 7.02 -23.20 16.62
CA LEU A 100 6.88 -21.78 16.34
C LEU A 100 5.44 -21.51 15.93
N ARG A 101 4.71 -20.74 16.73
CA ARG A 101 3.35 -20.31 16.44
C ARG A 101 3.34 -18.87 15.95
N ILE A 102 2.63 -18.61 14.87
CA ILE A 102 2.34 -17.27 14.36
C ILE A 102 0.88 -16.97 14.63
N THR A 103 0.63 -15.88 15.34
CA THR A 103 -0.70 -15.41 15.72
C THR A 103 -0.93 -14.01 15.16
N GLU A 104 -2.10 -13.83 14.56
CA GLU A 104 -2.59 -12.54 14.07
C GLU A 104 -4.02 -12.32 14.57
N LEU A 105 -4.46 -11.05 14.65
CA LEU A 105 -5.83 -10.70 15.06
C LEU A 105 -6.82 -10.88 13.89
N THR A 106 -7.00 -12.11 13.40
CA THR A 106 -7.89 -12.46 12.29
C THR A 106 -8.85 -13.59 12.64
N SER A 107 -9.84 -13.85 11.78
CA SER A 107 -10.77 -14.99 11.90
C SER A 107 -10.20 -16.30 11.36
N GLN A 108 -9.02 -16.31 10.72
CA GLN A 108 -8.42 -17.50 10.11
C GLN A 108 -7.66 -18.38 11.11
N GLY A 109 -7.45 -17.91 12.34
CA GLY A 109 -6.73 -18.63 13.38
C GLY A 109 -5.22 -18.60 13.19
N ASP A 110 -4.53 -19.45 13.96
CA ASP A 110 -3.09 -19.37 14.13
C ASP A 110 -2.36 -20.41 13.28
N VAL A 111 -1.20 -20.03 12.75
CA VAL A 111 -0.32 -20.95 12.02
C VAL A 111 0.72 -21.52 12.96
N THR A 112 0.93 -22.83 12.96
CA THR A 112 1.94 -23.47 13.82
C THR A 112 2.90 -24.30 12.98
N PHE A 113 4.20 -24.05 13.15
CA PHE A 113 5.28 -24.82 12.56
C PHE A 113 5.99 -25.66 13.63
N CYS A 114 6.00 -26.98 13.44
CA CYS A 114 6.69 -27.94 14.32
C CYS A 114 7.71 -28.79 13.56
N ALA A 115 7.84 -28.53 12.25
CA ALA A 115 8.84 -29.04 11.35
C ALA A 115 9.19 -27.92 10.37
N SER A 116 10.15 -28.14 9.46
CA SER A 116 10.51 -27.18 8.42
C SER A 116 9.24 -26.65 7.72
N PRO A 117 9.05 -25.33 7.63
CA PRO A 117 7.82 -24.75 7.10
C PRO A 117 7.65 -25.18 5.64
N PRO A 118 6.41 -25.40 5.18
CA PRO A 118 6.14 -25.80 3.81
C PRO A 118 6.54 -24.71 2.80
N MET A 119 6.65 -23.46 3.24
CA MET A 119 7.05 -22.31 2.43
C MET A 119 8.17 -21.54 3.13
N THR A 120 9.10 -20.98 2.35
CA THR A 120 10.20 -20.14 2.86
C THR A 120 9.75 -18.72 3.21
N THR A 121 8.51 -18.35 2.88
CA THR A 121 7.93 -17.03 3.12
C THR A 121 6.56 -17.12 3.78
N TYR A 122 6.27 -16.19 4.68
CA TYR A 122 4.96 -16.00 5.31
C TYR A 122 4.57 -14.52 5.19
N ILE A 123 3.35 -14.25 4.72
CA ILE A 123 2.83 -12.89 4.53
C ILE A 123 1.71 -12.66 5.53
N SER A 124 1.84 -11.60 6.32
CA SER A 124 0.85 -11.27 7.33
C SER A 124 -0.45 -10.73 6.71
N GLN A 125 -1.54 -10.91 7.44
CA GLN A 125 -2.85 -10.36 7.11
C GLN A 125 -3.13 -9.03 7.82
N THR A 126 -2.41 -8.79 8.90
CA THR A 126 -2.54 -7.62 9.77
C THR A 126 -1.22 -6.87 9.88
N ASN A 127 -1.26 -5.68 10.47
CA ASN A 127 -0.07 -4.90 10.78
C ASN A 127 0.59 -5.31 12.11
N PHE A 128 0.06 -6.33 12.81
CA PHE A 128 0.54 -6.78 14.10
C PHE A 128 0.64 -8.30 14.15
N VAL A 129 1.87 -8.82 14.17
CA VAL A 129 2.15 -10.25 14.09
C VAL A 129 2.92 -10.70 15.32
N THR A 130 2.50 -11.81 15.92
CA THR A 130 3.16 -12.40 17.08
C THR A 130 3.77 -13.75 16.70
N PHE A 131 5.07 -13.91 16.95
CA PHE A 131 5.78 -15.19 16.85
C PHE A 131 6.05 -15.70 18.27
N ASN A 132 5.53 -16.88 18.60
CA ASN A 132 5.77 -17.55 19.88
C ASN A 132 6.53 -18.86 19.65
N PHE A 133 7.76 -18.92 20.15
CA PHE A 133 8.62 -20.09 20.08
C PHE A 133 8.68 -20.80 21.43
N VAL A 134 8.23 -22.05 21.47
CA VAL A 134 8.24 -22.89 22.66
C VAL A 134 9.07 -24.12 22.40
N THR A 135 9.98 -24.44 23.32
CA THR A 135 10.81 -25.66 23.26
C THR A 135 10.55 -26.56 24.46
N ASN A 136 10.74 -27.86 24.25
CA ASN A 136 10.55 -28.89 25.27
C ASN A 136 11.83 -29.12 26.08
N ALA A 137 11.91 -30.25 26.81
CA ALA A 137 13.06 -30.60 27.66
C ALA A 137 14.34 -31.02 26.90
N HIS A 138 14.30 -31.13 25.58
CA HIS A 138 15.39 -31.56 24.72
C HIS A 138 15.84 -30.39 23.84
N SER A 139 17.09 -30.41 23.36
CA SER A 139 17.74 -29.30 22.66
C SER A 139 18.53 -29.87 21.49
N ASP A 140 17.84 -30.07 20.37
CA ASP A 140 18.32 -30.98 19.33
C ASP A 140 18.48 -30.32 17.96
N ALA A 141 18.27 -29.00 17.83
CA ALA A 141 18.25 -28.32 16.54
C ALA A 141 18.77 -26.88 16.59
N GLN A 142 19.13 -26.34 15.42
CA GLN A 142 19.73 -25.00 15.28
C GLN A 142 18.73 -23.86 15.42
N GLY A 143 17.44 -24.12 15.27
CA GLY A 143 16.38 -23.12 15.34
C GLY A 143 16.20 -22.38 14.03
N PHE A 144 15.88 -21.09 14.11
CA PHE A 144 15.47 -20.30 12.96
C PHE A 144 16.12 -18.92 12.92
N LYS A 145 16.20 -18.39 11.70
CA LYS A 145 16.48 -16.98 11.44
C LYS A 145 15.47 -16.46 10.43
N VAL A 146 14.77 -15.39 10.79
CA VAL A 146 13.69 -14.78 10.01
C VAL A 146 14.05 -13.33 9.72
N ALA A 147 14.07 -12.97 8.44
CA ALA A 147 14.10 -11.57 8.00
C ALA A 147 12.67 -11.10 7.70
N PHE A 148 12.40 -9.81 7.81
CA PHE A 148 11.09 -9.26 7.51
C PHE A 148 11.16 -7.88 6.84
N LYS A 149 10.10 -7.58 6.07
CA LYS A 149 9.86 -6.27 5.44
C LYS A 149 8.39 -5.89 5.63
N GLY A 150 8.18 -4.84 6.42
CA GLY A 150 6.92 -4.26 6.85
C GLY A 150 6.30 -3.23 5.92
N ASP A 151 6.90 -3.03 4.74
CA ASP A 151 6.38 -2.16 3.70
C ASP A 151 5.90 -3.00 2.51
N TRP A 152 5.09 -4.01 2.81
CA TRP A 152 4.49 -4.85 1.80
C TRP A 152 3.30 -4.11 1.20
N PRO A 153 3.35 -3.74 -0.09
CA PRO A 153 2.49 -2.70 -0.63
C PRO A 153 1.09 -3.21 -0.94
N CYS A 154 0.61 -4.28 -0.31
CA CYS A 154 -0.47 -5.11 -0.87
C CYS A 154 -1.84 -4.92 -0.19
N ARG A 155 -1.96 -4.05 0.84
CA ARG A 155 -3.25 -3.71 1.49
C ARG A 155 -3.34 -2.24 1.90
N ALA A 156 -3.21 -1.32 0.94
CA ALA A 156 -3.07 0.11 1.21
C ALA A 156 -4.29 0.95 0.80
N MET A 157 -4.50 2.05 1.53
CA MET A 157 -5.39 3.13 1.11
C MET A 157 -4.55 4.27 0.52
N LEU A 158 -4.80 4.59 -0.74
CA LEU A 158 -3.98 5.49 -1.54
C LEU A 158 -4.76 6.79 -1.80
N THR A 159 -4.24 7.89 -1.26
CA THR A 159 -4.90 9.22 -1.31
C THR A 159 -4.06 10.29 -2.02
N SER A 160 -2.82 9.97 -2.37
CA SER A 160 -1.96 10.84 -3.19
C SER A 160 -2.54 11.03 -4.59
N ASP A 161 -2.36 12.22 -5.16
CA ASP A 161 -2.87 12.64 -6.48
C ASP A 161 -2.41 11.75 -7.65
N ARG A 162 -1.25 11.15 -7.49
CA ARG A 162 -0.68 10.12 -8.37
C ARG A 162 0.06 9.07 -7.55
N GLY A 163 0.22 7.89 -8.11
CA GLY A 163 1.02 6.84 -7.51
C GLY A 163 1.06 5.59 -8.36
N GLU A 164 1.68 4.55 -7.82
CA GLU A 164 1.89 3.27 -8.48
C GLU A 164 1.49 2.14 -7.54
N ILE A 165 0.99 1.06 -8.14
CA ILE A 165 0.67 -0.20 -7.46
C ILE A 165 1.27 -1.34 -8.27
N ALA A 166 1.76 -2.36 -7.58
CA ALA A 166 2.34 -3.52 -8.21
C ALA A 166 2.04 -4.77 -7.39
N SER A 167 2.04 -5.93 -8.06
CA SER A 167 2.12 -7.19 -7.34
C SER A 167 3.38 -7.18 -6.48
N PRO A 168 3.35 -7.81 -5.31
CA PRO A 168 4.54 -7.86 -4.49
C PRO A 168 5.72 -8.53 -5.20
N LEU A 169 6.92 -8.06 -4.88
CA LEU A 169 8.20 -8.46 -5.49
C LEU A 169 8.43 -8.03 -6.95
N TRP A 170 7.42 -7.49 -7.64
CA TRP A 170 7.58 -7.01 -9.02
C TRP A 170 8.84 -6.14 -9.17
N PRO A 171 9.70 -6.36 -10.18
CA PRO A 171 9.48 -7.22 -11.36
C PRO A 171 9.81 -8.71 -11.17
N GLU A 172 10.19 -9.14 -9.96
CA GLU A 172 10.36 -10.56 -9.63
C GLU A 172 9.00 -11.27 -9.50
N GLN A 173 9.04 -12.60 -9.45
CA GLN A 173 7.84 -13.41 -9.32
C GLN A 173 7.11 -13.13 -8.00
N TYR A 174 5.79 -12.96 -8.06
CA TYR A 174 4.96 -12.82 -6.87
C TYR A 174 4.92 -14.13 -6.07
N SER A 175 4.51 -14.08 -4.80
CA SER A 175 4.36 -15.27 -3.96
C SER A 175 3.02 -16.00 -4.19
N PRO A 176 2.92 -17.31 -3.91
CA PRO A 176 1.63 -18.01 -3.89
C PRO A 176 0.69 -17.47 -2.79
N GLY A 177 -0.61 -17.71 -2.96
CA GLY A 177 -1.63 -17.46 -1.93
C GLY A 177 -1.85 -15.99 -1.57
N LEU A 178 -1.52 -15.06 -2.47
CA LEU A 178 -1.68 -13.63 -2.24
C LEU A 178 -3.15 -13.23 -2.26
N ASN A 179 -3.45 -12.26 -1.43
CA ASN A 179 -4.75 -11.60 -1.38
C ASN A 179 -4.50 -10.14 -1.06
N CYS A 180 -4.28 -9.36 -2.11
CA CYS A 180 -3.93 -7.95 -2.03
C CYS A 180 -5.11 -7.07 -2.45
N ALA A 181 -5.22 -5.88 -1.86
CA ALA A 181 -6.29 -4.92 -2.09
C ALA A 181 -5.77 -3.49 -1.96
N TRP A 182 -5.96 -2.66 -2.97
CA TRP A 182 -5.66 -1.23 -2.96
C TRP A 182 -6.94 -0.43 -3.10
N VAL A 183 -7.22 0.44 -2.12
CA VAL A 183 -8.31 1.41 -2.23
C VAL A 183 -7.72 2.75 -2.62
N ILE A 184 -7.90 3.15 -3.87
CA ILE A 184 -7.52 4.46 -4.37
C ILE A 184 -8.69 5.42 -4.14
N LYS A 185 -8.49 6.44 -3.30
CA LYS A 185 -9.51 7.43 -2.95
C LYS A 185 -9.11 8.81 -3.43
N ALA A 186 -9.77 9.28 -4.47
CA ALA A 186 -9.66 10.64 -4.97
C ALA A 186 -10.50 11.62 -4.13
N PRO A 187 -10.19 12.93 -4.19
CA PRO A 187 -11.04 13.98 -3.63
C PRO A 187 -12.48 13.89 -4.13
N ALA A 188 -13.40 14.52 -3.39
CA ALA A 188 -14.80 14.59 -3.81
C ALA A 188 -14.90 15.20 -5.23
N ASN A 189 -15.79 14.64 -6.04
CA ASN A 189 -16.04 15.03 -7.44
C ASN A 189 -14.90 14.76 -8.44
N ALA A 190 -13.78 14.15 -8.02
CA ALA A 190 -12.75 13.64 -8.92
C ALA A 190 -12.98 12.17 -9.26
N LYS A 191 -12.32 11.69 -10.33
CA LYS A 191 -12.27 10.28 -10.74
C LYS A 191 -10.85 9.75 -10.65
N VAL A 192 -10.71 8.43 -10.64
CA VAL A 192 -9.43 7.71 -10.66
C VAL A 192 -9.21 7.17 -12.05
N THR A 193 -8.07 7.50 -12.66
CA THR A 193 -7.56 6.84 -13.85
C THR A 193 -6.53 5.78 -13.42
N LEU A 194 -6.64 4.56 -13.94
CA LEU A 194 -5.72 3.45 -13.67
C LEU A 194 -5.16 2.91 -14.99
N LYS A 195 -3.84 2.77 -15.07
CA LYS A 195 -3.11 2.32 -16.27
C LYS A 195 -2.15 1.21 -15.93
N PHE A 196 -2.38 0.02 -16.45
CA PHE A 196 -1.45 -1.09 -16.35
C PHE A 196 -0.31 -0.91 -17.35
N THR A 197 0.93 -1.01 -16.88
CA THR A 197 2.11 -1.08 -17.76
C THR A 197 2.44 -2.53 -18.10
N THR A 198 2.21 -3.45 -17.16
CA THR A 198 2.45 -4.88 -17.34
C THR A 198 1.41 -5.69 -16.58
N ILE A 199 0.91 -6.77 -17.20
CA ILE A 199 0.16 -7.84 -16.54
C ILE A 199 0.74 -9.17 -17.07
N ASP A 200 1.20 -10.02 -16.16
CA ASP A 200 1.69 -11.37 -16.43
C ASP A 200 1.39 -12.25 -15.21
N LEU A 201 0.23 -12.90 -15.23
CA LEU A 201 -0.32 -13.73 -14.15
C LEU A 201 -0.59 -15.15 -14.63
N ASP A 202 -0.66 -16.13 -13.73
CA ASP A 202 -1.13 -17.46 -14.13
C ASP A 202 -2.66 -17.54 -14.16
N GLY A 203 -3.24 -17.67 -15.35
CA GLY A 203 -4.70 -17.70 -15.51
C GLY A 203 -5.21 -18.95 -16.22
N GLN A 204 -4.57 -20.11 -16.05
CA GLN A 204 -4.63 -21.32 -16.89
C GLN A 204 -5.91 -21.57 -17.73
N GLY A 205 -5.70 -22.15 -18.91
CA GLY A 205 -6.78 -22.59 -19.81
C GLY A 205 -7.15 -21.59 -20.91
N PHE A 206 -8.06 -22.00 -21.79
CA PHE A 206 -8.64 -21.17 -22.84
C PHE A 206 -9.96 -20.57 -22.36
N GLY A 207 -10.10 -19.24 -22.43
CA GLY A 207 -11.31 -18.54 -21.99
C GLY A 207 -11.06 -17.44 -20.96
N ALA A 208 -12.16 -16.99 -20.34
CA ALA A 208 -12.18 -15.90 -19.36
C ALA A 208 -11.42 -16.26 -18.07
N CYS A 209 -10.96 -15.23 -17.36
CA CYS A 209 -10.25 -15.38 -16.10
C CYS A 209 -11.15 -16.00 -15.01
N SER A 210 -10.71 -17.15 -14.50
CA SER A 210 -11.39 -17.88 -13.42
C SER A 210 -10.95 -17.37 -12.04
N GLU A 211 -11.84 -17.47 -11.06
CA GLU A 211 -11.55 -17.17 -9.64
C GLU A 211 -10.67 -18.23 -8.97
N GLN A 212 -10.43 -19.34 -9.66
CA GLN A 212 -9.64 -20.47 -9.18
C GLN A 212 -8.14 -20.32 -9.48
N HIS A 213 -7.75 -19.29 -10.22
CA HIS A 213 -6.39 -18.99 -10.65
C HIS A 213 -5.99 -17.58 -10.20
N ASP A 214 -4.89 -17.06 -10.76
CA ASP A 214 -4.41 -15.73 -10.44
C ASP A 214 -5.15 -14.68 -11.26
N TYR A 215 -5.63 -13.64 -10.59
CA TYR A 215 -6.37 -12.56 -11.25
C TYR A 215 -6.24 -11.22 -10.52
N ILE A 216 -6.42 -10.16 -11.30
CA ILE A 216 -6.68 -8.80 -10.81
C ILE A 216 -8.14 -8.50 -11.03
N ASP A 217 -8.80 -8.01 -10.00
CA ASP A 217 -10.19 -7.59 -10.00
C ASP A 217 -10.29 -6.09 -9.73
N ILE A 218 -11.17 -5.41 -10.44
CA ILE A 218 -11.36 -3.97 -10.33
C ILE A 218 -12.82 -3.68 -10.02
N HIS A 219 -13.03 -2.97 -8.93
CA HIS A 219 -14.35 -2.67 -8.38
C HIS A 219 -14.46 -1.20 -7.97
N ILE A 220 -15.69 -0.72 -7.83
CA ILE A 220 -15.98 0.51 -7.08
C ILE A 220 -16.58 0.14 -5.73
N PRO A 221 -15.90 0.45 -4.60
CA PRO A 221 -16.32 0.00 -3.27
C PRO A 221 -17.44 0.86 -2.64
N GLN A 222 -18.34 1.46 -3.43
CA GLN A 222 -19.43 2.31 -2.93
C GLN A 222 -20.78 1.60 -3.04
N GLY A 223 -21.46 1.41 -1.90
CA GLY A 223 -22.75 0.72 -1.86
C GLY A 223 -22.60 -0.78 -2.14
N LEU A 224 -23.31 -1.28 -3.16
CA LEU A 224 -23.04 -2.60 -3.72
C LEU A 224 -21.80 -2.51 -4.62
N PRO A 225 -20.72 -3.30 -4.38
CA PRO A 225 -19.51 -3.24 -5.18
C PRO A 225 -19.82 -3.38 -6.68
N LEU A 226 -19.52 -2.34 -7.46
CA LEU A 226 -19.68 -2.38 -8.91
C LEU A 226 -18.44 -3.00 -9.53
N TYR A 227 -18.59 -4.19 -10.11
CA TYR A 227 -17.53 -4.85 -10.88
C TYR A 227 -17.26 -4.08 -12.19
N ILE A 228 -15.98 -3.83 -12.47
CA ILE A 228 -15.52 -3.17 -13.69
C ILE A 228 -14.89 -4.21 -14.63
N ALA A 229 -13.87 -4.92 -14.16
CA ALA A 229 -13.08 -5.84 -14.97
C ALA A 229 -12.29 -6.84 -14.12
N ARG A 230 -11.92 -7.94 -14.76
CA ARG A 230 -10.99 -8.96 -14.28
C ARG A 230 -9.91 -9.19 -15.33
N PHE A 231 -8.66 -9.26 -14.90
CA PHE A 231 -7.49 -9.52 -15.75
C PHE A 231 -6.68 -10.71 -15.22
N CYS A 232 -6.11 -11.49 -16.12
CA CYS A 232 -5.21 -12.60 -15.81
C CYS A 232 -4.27 -12.84 -17.01
N LYS A 233 -3.38 -13.84 -16.97
CA LYS A 233 -2.49 -14.16 -18.09
C LYS A 233 -1.63 -12.95 -18.48
N HIS A 234 -1.34 -12.82 -19.77
CA HIS A 234 -0.67 -11.66 -20.33
C HIS A 234 -1.71 -10.77 -21.02
N GLU A 235 -1.90 -9.57 -20.49
CA GLU A 235 -2.88 -8.60 -20.99
C GLU A 235 -2.29 -7.18 -21.02
N SER A 236 -2.74 -6.38 -21.99
CA SER A 236 -2.42 -4.95 -22.11
C SER A 236 -3.71 -4.15 -22.25
N PRO A 237 -4.48 -3.98 -21.17
CA PRO A 237 -5.78 -3.32 -21.21
C PRO A 237 -5.67 -1.82 -21.48
N ALA A 238 -6.75 -1.24 -21.99
CA ALA A 238 -6.89 0.22 -22.04
C ALA A 238 -6.97 0.83 -20.64
N ALA A 239 -6.66 2.13 -20.53
CA ALA A 239 -6.79 2.85 -19.27
C ALA A 239 -8.23 2.79 -18.74
N ILE A 240 -8.36 2.52 -17.44
CA ILE A 240 -9.66 2.46 -16.75
C ILE A 240 -9.90 3.81 -16.09
N ILE A 241 -11.09 4.37 -16.29
CA ILE A 241 -11.53 5.59 -15.61
C ILE A 241 -12.73 5.23 -14.73
N SER A 242 -12.61 5.44 -13.43
CA SER A 242 -13.68 5.15 -12.48
C SER A 242 -14.89 6.05 -12.69
N SER A 243 -16.09 5.56 -12.39
CA SER A 243 -17.30 6.38 -12.35
C SER A 243 -17.51 7.12 -11.03
N SER A 244 -16.75 6.77 -9.98
CA SER A 244 -16.76 7.40 -8.65
C SER A 244 -15.38 7.92 -8.26
N ASN A 245 -15.26 8.56 -7.10
CA ASN A 245 -13.98 8.96 -6.52
C ASN A 245 -13.24 7.84 -5.77
N HIS A 246 -13.73 6.59 -5.83
CA HIS A 246 -13.08 5.42 -5.26
C HIS A 246 -12.88 4.34 -6.32
N LEU A 247 -11.73 3.68 -6.26
CA LEU A 247 -11.42 2.50 -7.06
C LEU A 247 -10.74 1.46 -6.17
N LEU A 248 -11.27 0.24 -6.16
CA LEU A 248 -10.70 -0.91 -5.48
C LEU A 248 -10.04 -1.81 -6.51
N VAL A 249 -8.74 -2.04 -6.35
CA VAL A 249 -7.97 -3.01 -7.14
C VAL A 249 -7.63 -4.17 -6.22
N THR A 250 -7.98 -5.40 -6.58
CA THR A 250 -7.64 -6.60 -5.79
C THR A 250 -6.81 -7.55 -6.63
N PHE A 251 -5.74 -8.10 -6.08
CA PHE A 251 -4.93 -9.13 -6.73
C PHE A 251 -4.95 -10.40 -5.88
N ARG A 252 -5.26 -11.53 -6.52
CA ARG A 252 -5.28 -12.85 -5.89
C ARG A 252 -4.33 -13.77 -6.64
N SER A 253 -3.55 -14.56 -5.89
CA SER A 253 -2.85 -15.71 -6.45
C SER A 253 -3.26 -17.00 -5.74
N ASP A 254 -3.30 -18.09 -6.50
CA ASP A 254 -3.45 -19.44 -5.99
C ASP A 254 -2.10 -19.99 -5.47
N ASP A 255 -2.08 -21.25 -5.04
CA ASP A 255 -0.89 -21.90 -4.46
C ASP A 255 0.07 -22.46 -5.53
N TYR A 256 -0.26 -22.33 -6.81
CA TYR A 256 0.42 -22.93 -7.96
C TYR A 256 0.96 -21.84 -8.90
N VAL A 257 2.04 -22.17 -9.63
CA VAL A 257 2.65 -21.38 -10.72
C VAL A 257 2.62 -19.85 -10.56
N GLN A 258 3.76 -19.26 -10.21
CA GLN A 258 3.90 -17.80 -10.13
C GLN A 258 4.51 -17.23 -11.42
N ARG A 259 4.20 -15.96 -11.70
CA ARG A 259 4.71 -15.19 -12.84
C ARG A 259 5.24 -13.84 -12.39
N THR A 260 5.67 -12.98 -13.31
CA THR A 260 6.27 -11.68 -12.97
C THR A 260 5.29 -10.69 -12.34
N GLY A 261 3.98 -10.91 -12.48
CA GLY A 261 2.96 -10.16 -11.78
C GLY A 261 2.43 -8.98 -12.55
N PHE A 262 2.17 -7.86 -11.88
CA PHE A 262 1.65 -6.66 -12.53
C PHE A 262 2.27 -5.38 -11.98
N HIS A 263 2.22 -4.34 -12.79
CA HIS A 263 2.52 -2.97 -12.40
C HIS A 263 1.52 -2.02 -13.06
N ALA A 264 1.04 -1.05 -12.29
CA ALA A 264 0.10 -0.05 -12.75
C ALA A 264 0.39 1.31 -12.09
N SER A 265 0.09 2.37 -12.83
CA SER A 265 0.08 3.74 -12.33
C SER A 265 -1.35 4.26 -12.25
N TYR A 266 -1.60 5.18 -11.32
CA TYR A 266 -2.88 5.86 -11.21
C TYR A 266 -2.69 7.37 -11.05
N ASP A 267 -3.70 8.11 -11.49
CA ASP A 267 -3.79 9.57 -11.37
C ASP A 267 -5.24 10.01 -11.17
N PHE A 268 -5.44 11.19 -10.60
CA PHE A 268 -6.78 11.75 -10.38
C PHE A 268 -7.20 12.66 -11.53
N LEU A 269 -8.36 12.35 -12.10
CA LEU A 269 -9.02 13.22 -13.07
C LEU A 269 -9.95 14.18 -12.33
N LEU A 270 -9.47 15.42 -12.15
CA LEU A 270 -10.24 16.49 -11.50
C LEU A 270 -11.40 16.93 -12.40
N PRO A 271 -12.53 17.37 -11.81
CA PRO A 271 -13.62 17.94 -12.58
C PRO A 271 -13.13 19.19 -13.30
N THR A 272 -13.40 19.29 -14.60
CA THR A 272 -13.17 20.53 -15.34
C THR A 272 -14.04 21.61 -14.71
N THR A 273 -13.42 22.63 -14.13
CA THR A 273 -14.13 23.86 -13.80
C THR A 273 -14.57 24.47 -15.12
N ILE A 274 -15.86 24.38 -15.44
CA ILE A 274 -16.45 25.22 -16.48
C ILE A 274 -16.37 26.63 -15.90
N THR A 275 -15.28 27.34 -16.18
CA THR A 275 -15.26 28.79 -15.99
C THR A 275 -16.34 29.31 -16.93
N PRO A 276 -17.46 29.87 -16.43
CA PRO A 276 -18.40 30.51 -17.33
C PRO A 276 -17.61 31.52 -18.15
N PRO A 277 -17.82 31.61 -19.49
CA PRO A 277 -17.16 32.62 -20.29
C PRO A 277 -17.39 33.95 -19.59
N THR A 278 -16.30 34.62 -19.18
CA THR A 278 -16.38 35.94 -18.61
C THR A 278 -17.09 36.78 -19.65
N THR A 279 -18.36 37.10 -19.40
CA THR A 279 -19.10 38.01 -20.27
C THR A 279 -18.48 39.35 -19.98
N THR A 280 -17.47 39.72 -20.77
CA THR A 280 -16.93 41.06 -20.77
C THR A 280 -18.05 41.95 -21.29
N THR A 281 -18.83 42.52 -20.37
CA THR A 281 -19.85 43.51 -20.73
C THR A 281 -19.09 44.76 -21.15
N THR A 282 -18.67 44.82 -22.41
CA THR A 282 -18.07 46.01 -23.00
C THR A 282 -19.16 47.08 -23.00
N THR A 283 -19.09 48.00 -22.04
CA THR A 283 -20.02 49.11 -21.99
C THR A 283 -19.58 50.11 -23.06
N SER A 284 -20.02 49.91 -24.29
CA SER A 284 -19.83 50.92 -25.33
C SER A 284 -20.78 52.07 -25.08
N SER A 285 -20.25 53.18 -24.56
CA SER A 285 -20.98 54.45 -24.49
C SER A 285 -21.05 55.06 -25.88
N TYR A 286 -22.18 54.92 -26.57
CA TYR A 286 -22.42 55.65 -27.82
C TYR A 286 -22.90 57.07 -27.51
N LYS A 287 -22.13 58.08 -27.94
CA LYS A 287 -22.61 59.48 -27.97
C LYS A 287 -23.56 59.63 -29.15
N ILE A 288 -24.86 59.76 -28.89
CA ILE A 288 -25.85 60.13 -29.91
C ILE A 288 -25.53 61.55 -30.38
N LYS A 289 -24.96 61.70 -31.58
CA LYS A 289 -24.55 63.02 -32.11
C LYS A 289 -25.73 63.85 -32.65
N ASN A 290 -26.88 63.25 -32.93
CA ASN A 290 -28.06 63.95 -33.44
C ASN A 290 -29.36 63.23 -33.05
N ALA A 291 -29.91 63.56 -31.89
CA ALA A 291 -31.30 63.25 -31.58
C ALA A 291 -32.18 64.42 -32.07
N ARG A 292 -33.06 64.18 -33.04
CA ARG A 292 -34.14 65.14 -33.35
C ARG A 292 -35.33 64.83 -32.45
N PHE A 293 -35.65 65.77 -31.57
CA PHE A 293 -36.93 65.76 -30.86
C PHE A 293 -38.04 66.16 -31.83
N VAL A 294 -39.04 65.27 -31.99
CA VAL A 294 -40.31 65.62 -32.62
C VAL A 294 -41.31 65.84 -31.48
N GLU A 295 -41.65 67.10 -31.20
CA GLU A 295 -42.70 67.41 -30.23
C GLU A 295 -44.09 67.04 -30.80
N PRO A 296 -44.94 66.31 -30.05
CA PRO A 296 -46.32 66.12 -30.45
C PRO A 296 -47.11 67.40 -30.22
N ARG A 297 -47.90 67.82 -31.22
CA ARG A 297 -48.91 68.87 -31.05
C ARG A 297 -50.00 68.33 -30.12
N HIS A 298 -50.09 68.94 -28.93
CA HIS A 298 -50.99 68.66 -27.79
C HIS A 298 -50.41 67.71 -26.73
N GLN A 299 -49.87 68.31 -25.66
CA GLN A 299 -49.54 67.63 -24.41
C GLN A 299 -50.76 67.54 -23.48
N ARG A 300 -51.02 66.35 -22.93
CA ARG A 300 -51.58 66.20 -21.58
C ARG A 300 -50.43 65.88 -20.63
N GLN A 301 -50.40 66.51 -19.45
CA GLN A 301 -49.39 66.24 -18.42
C GLN A 301 -49.40 64.74 -18.06
N GLY A 302 -48.25 64.06 -18.26
CA GLY A 302 -48.02 62.69 -17.80
C GLY A 302 -47.57 61.65 -18.84
N ALA A 303 -47.32 62.00 -20.11
CA ALA A 303 -46.91 61.01 -21.11
C ALA A 303 -45.41 60.61 -20.98
N ARG A 304 -45.12 59.31 -20.90
CA ARG A 304 -43.78 58.73 -21.04
C ARG A 304 -43.44 58.55 -22.52
N VAL A 305 -42.25 58.96 -22.94
CA VAL A 305 -41.72 58.73 -24.28
C VAL A 305 -40.92 57.42 -24.27
N ASN A 306 -41.34 56.43 -25.06
CA ASN A 306 -40.55 55.23 -25.29
C ASN A 306 -39.66 55.42 -26.51
N ILE A 307 -38.35 55.24 -26.31
CA ILE A 307 -37.36 55.22 -27.40
C ILE A 307 -37.02 53.76 -27.66
N THR A 308 -37.40 53.26 -28.83
CA THR A 308 -37.00 51.93 -29.29
C THR A 308 -35.72 52.07 -30.10
N LEU A 309 -34.63 51.48 -29.65
CA LEU A 309 -33.41 51.33 -30.45
C LEU A 309 -33.56 50.07 -31.30
N LEU A 310 -33.44 50.21 -32.62
CA LEU A 310 -33.29 49.08 -33.54
C LEU A 310 -31.79 48.77 -33.62
N GLU A 311 -31.38 47.59 -33.16
CA GLU A 311 -30.05 47.06 -33.46
C GLU A 311 -30.09 46.38 -34.83
N ASP A 312 -29.37 46.93 -35.81
CA ASP A 312 -29.01 46.21 -37.03
C ASP A 312 -27.89 45.22 -36.68
N ILE A 313 -28.24 43.95 -36.53
CA ILE A 313 -27.25 42.86 -36.44
C ILE A 313 -26.81 42.53 -37.88
N GLY A 314 -25.82 43.27 -38.37
CA GLY A 314 -25.10 42.91 -39.59
C GLY A 314 -24.13 41.76 -39.28
N PHE A 315 -24.42 40.56 -39.80
CA PHE A 315 -23.40 39.51 -39.93
C PHE A 315 -22.43 39.93 -41.04
N GLY A 316 -21.23 40.36 -40.65
CA GLY A 316 -20.08 40.46 -41.56
C GLY A 316 -19.46 39.07 -41.73
N GLU A 317 -19.48 38.56 -42.95
CA GLU A 317 -18.56 37.52 -43.40
C GLU A 317 -17.14 38.10 -43.41
N ASP A 318 -16.21 37.43 -42.75
CA ASP A 318 -14.77 37.64 -42.94
C ASP A 318 -14.14 36.34 -43.50
N ILE A 319 -13.84 36.42 -44.79
CA ILE A 319 -12.69 35.92 -45.59
C ILE A 319 -11.88 34.74 -45.02
#